data_AF-A0A363NXN8-F1
#
_entry.id   AF-A0A363NXN8-F1
#
_cell.length_a   1.000
_cell.length_b   1.000
_cell.length_c   1.000
_cell.angle_alpha   90.00
_cell.angle_beta   90.00
_cell.angle_gamma   90.00
#
_symmetry.space_group_name_H-M   'P 1'
#
loop_
_entity.id
_entity.type
_entity.pdbx_description
1 polymer ?
#
loop_
_entity_poly.entity_id
_entity_poly.type
_entity_poly.pdbx_seq_one_letter_code
_entity_poly.pdbx_strand_id
1 'polypeptide(L)'
;MNNKKAFVVGSGKLANAILKADFSIPTVELLPWQASNTTTSPSIVIHAGSGRELKDCLDFCARTGSVLIELSTGLATEKLETAFPLVICPNTSILLLKTLFMLQQFGHNFKDYEISIMESHQSSKTTEPGTAYHFANSLHVPHERVISIRDAKTQAYKINIPVAHLEKHAYHQIVIKDKNDEIKIETKVLGHDSYSNGVKKIIEVCLKNKLANKRHTVLDLVDMGLL
;
A
#
# COMPACT_ATOMS: atom_id res chain seq x y z
N MET A 1 -10.69 9.45 28.77
CA MET A 1 -9.78 9.63 27.62
C MET A 1 -10.64 10.00 26.43
N ASN A 2 -10.35 11.09 25.72
CA ASN A 2 -11.12 11.44 24.51
C ASN A 2 -10.75 10.44 23.41
N ASN A 3 -11.73 9.71 22.88
CA ASN A 3 -11.51 8.86 21.71
C ASN A 3 -11.15 9.75 20.52
N LYS A 4 -10.03 9.46 19.87
CA LYS A 4 -9.68 10.07 18.58
C LYS A 4 -10.60 9.50 17.50
N LYS A 5 -10.94 10.31 16.49
CA LYS A 5 -11.80 9.89 15.38
C LYS A 5 -10.97 9.56 14.15
N ALA A 6 -11.32 8.48 13.47
CA ALA A 6 -10.82 8.14 12.15
C ALA A 6 -12.00 8.05 11.18
N PHE A 7 -11.99 8.89 10.13
CA PHE A 7 -13.07 8.94 9.15
C PHE A 7 -12.68 8.17 7.88
N VAL A 8 -13.53 7.24 7.44
CA VAL A 8 -13.34 6.47 6.22
C VAL A 8 -14.14 7.09 5.08
N VAL A 9 -13.46 7.48 4.03
CA VAL A 9 -14.04 8.15 2.86
C VAL A 9 -14.15 7.17 1.70
N GLY A 10 -15.30 7.22 1.01
CA GLY A 10 -15.63 6.36 -0.11
C GLY A 10 -16.65 5.27 0.24
N SER A 11 -17.25 4.68 -0.79
CA SER A 11 -18.29 3.65 -0.68
C SER A 11 -17.92 2.32 -1.35
N GLY A 12 -16.66 2.18 -1.78
CA GLY A 12 -16.16 1.00 -2.47
C GLY A 12 -15.90 -0.20 -1.55
N LYS A 13 -15.43 -1.31 -2.13
CA LYS A 13 -15.13 -2.56 -1.39
C LYS A 13 -14.11 -2.34 -0.27
N LEU A 14 -13.05 -1.56 -0.52
CA LEU A 14 -12.00 -1.28 0.46
C LEU A 14 -12.51 -0.42 1.62
N ALA A 15 -13.19 0.68 1.36
CA ALA A 15 -13.79 1.53 2.40
C ALA A 15 -14.75 0.72 3.31
N ASN A 16 -15.61 -0.11 2.72
CA ASN A 16 -16.50 -0.99 3.47
C ASN A 16 -15.74 -2.06 4.27
N ALA A 17 -14.64 -2.60 3.74
CA ALA A 17 -13.82 -3.57 4.45
C ALA A 17 -13.13 -2.93 5.67
N ILE A 18 -12.65 -1.68 5.54
CA ILE A 18 -12.05 -0.89 6.63
C ILE A 18 -13.09 -0.62 7.72
N LEU A 19 -14.30 -0.19 7.34
CA LEU A 19 -15.38 0.08 8.31
C LEU A 19 -15.90 -1.17 9.03
N LYS A 20 -15.83 -2.34 8.39
CA LYS A 20 -16.25 -3.62 8.98
C LYS A 20 -15.14 -4.35 9.73
N ALA A 21 -13.89 -3.95 9.52
CA ALA A 21 -12.76 -4.57 10.20
C ALA A 21 -12.83 -4.24 11.69
N ASP A 22 -12.66 -5.25 12.54
CA ASP A 22 -12.39 -5.03 13.96
C ASP A 22 -10.96 -4.54 14.13
N PHE A 23 -10.77 -3.25 13.88
CA PHE A 23 -9.57 -2.56 14.31
C PHE A 23 -9.69 -2.31 15.80
N SER A 24 -9.27 -3.29 16.60
CA SER A 24 -9.04 -3.09 18.03
C SER A 24 -7.82 -2.16 18.19
N ILE A 25 -8.02 -0.87 17.91
CA ILE A 25 -7.10 0.23 18.18
C ILE A 25 -7.69 0.93 19.39
N PRO A 26 -7.08 0.77 20.59
CA PRO A 26 -7.57 1.45 21.78
C PRO A 26 -7.72 2.94 21.51
N THR A 27 -8.83 3.52 21.96
CA THR A 27 -9.11 4.97 21.90
C THR A 27 -9.37 5.56 20.51
N VAL A 28 -9.63 4.75 19.48
CA VAL A 28 -10.06 5.25 18.16
C VAL A 28 -11.45 4.77 17.77
N GLU A 29 -12.28 5.72 17.39
CA GLU A 29 -13.60 5.47 16.81
C GLU A 29 -13.52 5.62 15.29
N LEU A 30 -13.81 4.54 14.56
CA LEU A 30 -13.89 4.54 13.10
C LEU A 30 -15.31 4.89 12.65
N LEU A 31 -15.42 5.94 11.84
CA LEU A 31 -16.70 6.48 11.38
C LEU A 31 -16.69 6.64 9.85
N PRO A 32 -17.83 6.46 9.17
CA PRO A 32 -17.94 6.87 7.77
C PRO A 32 -17.80 8.39 7.63
N TRP A 33 -17.21 8.85 6.53
CA TRP A 33 -17.11 10.26 6.20
C TRP A 33 -18.49 10.88 5.93
N GLN A 34 -18.72 12.07 6.48
CA GLN A 34 -19.87 12.91 6.17
C GLN A 34 -19.37 14.32 5.87
N ALA A 35 -19.81 14.91 4.76
CA ALA A 35 -19.40 16.27 4.37
C ALA A 35 -19.80 17.33 5.42
N SER A 36 -20.85 17.06 6.20
CA SER A 36 -21.31 17.89 7.32
C SER A 36 -20.48 17.75 8.59
N ASN A 37 -19.32 17.07 8.56
CA ASN A 37 -18.45 16.92 9.73
C ASN A 37 -17.95 18.28 10.26
N THR A 38 -18.51 18.72 11.40
CA THR A 38 -18.22 20.01 12.05
C THR A 38 -17.11 19.94 13.09
N THR A 39 -16.51 18.77 13.31
CA THR A 39 -15.45 18.61 14.32
C THR A 39 -14.27 19.52 14.01
N THR A 40 -13.74 20.18 15.04
CA THR A 40 -12.57 21.06 14.96
C THR A 40 -11.29 20.41 15.47
N SER A 41 -11.41 19.28 16.16
CA SER A 41 -10.29 18.51 16.70
C SER A 41 -9.53 17.75 15.61
N PRO A 42 -8.18 17.66 15.70
CA PRO A 42 -7.38 16.82 14.83
C PRO A 42 -7.86 15.37 14.83
N SER A 43 -7.97 14.79 13.64
CA SER A 43 -8.48 13.45 13.37
C SER A 43 -7.60 12.72 12.34
N ILE A 44 -7.98 11.50 11.98
CA ILE A 44 -7.42 10.79 10.84
C ILE A 44 -8.50 10.70 9.76
N VAL A 45 -8.14 10.96 8.51
CA VAL A 45 -9.02 10.77 7.34
C VAL A 45 -8.40 9.69 6.47
N ILE A 46 -9.16 8.66 6.12
CA ILE A 46 -8.71 7.51 5.33
C ILE A 46 -9.49 7.54 4.02
N HIS A 47 -8.86 7.99 2.96
CA HIS A 47 -9.47 8.07 1.65
C HIS A 47 -9.27 6.76 0.87
N ALA A 48 -10.37 6.07 0.60
CA ALA A 48 -10.43 4.85 -0.22
C ALA A 48 -11.54 4.99 -1.29
N GLY A 49 -11.65 6.20 -1.84
CA GLY A 49 -12.70 6.61 -2.78
C GLY A 49 -12.17 6.94 -4.17
N SER A 50 -13.07 7.37 -5.06
CA SER A 50 -12.74 7.77 -6.43
C SER A 50 -12.15 9.19 -6.53
N GLY A 51 -12.00 9.88 -5.41
CA GLY A 51 -11.54 11.27 -5.35
C GLY A 51 -12.66 12.33 -5.41
N ARG A 52 -13.94 11.94 -5.47
CA ARG A 52 -15.06 12.90 -5.51
C ARG A 52 -15.11 13.76 -4.24
N GLU A 53 -14.84 13.15 -3.10
CA GLU A 53 -14.83 13.78 -1.78
C GLU A 53 -13.46 14.37 -1.41
N LEU A 54 -12.47 14.28 -2.30
CA LEU A 54 -11.08 14.60 -1.97
C LEU A 54 -10.91 16.07 -1.60
N LYS A 55 -11.56 16.99 -2.32
CA LYS A 55 -11.49 18.42 -2.00
C LYS A 55 -11.95 18.70 -0.56
N ASP A 56 -13.09 18.14 -0.17
CA ASP A 56 -13.63 18.32 1.18
C ASP A 56 -12.70 17.73 2.25
N CYS A 57 -12.06 16.58 1.95
CA CYS A 57 -11.08 15.96 2.83
C CYS A 57 -9.83 16.84 3.02
N LEU A 58 -9.31 17.41 1.92
CA LEU A 58 -8.16 18.33 1.95
C LEU A 58 -8.48 19.59 2.76
N ASP A 59 -9.64 20.21 2.50
CA ASP A 59 -10.11 21.42 3.21
C ASP A 59 -10.30 21.14 4.71
N PHE A 60 -10.84 19.97 5.06
CA PHE A 60 -10.96 19.53 6.46
C PHE A 60 -9.61 19.32 7.12
N CYS A 61 -8.66 18.65 6.47
CA CYS A 61 -7.35 18.36 7.05
C CYS A 61 -6.53 19.64 7.24
N ALA A 62 -6.57 20.56 6.27
CA ALA A 62 -5.94 21.87 6.38
C ALA A 62 -6.49 22.68 7.56
N ARG A 63 -7.81 22.68 7.76
CA ARG A 63 -8.46 23.42 8.84
C ARG A 63 -8.21 22.83 10.24
N THR A 64 -8.10 21.50 10.35
CA THR A 64 -8.05 20.80 11.64
C THR A 64 -6.66 20.29 12.02
N GLY A 65 -5.68 20.37 11.10
CA GLY A 65 -4.38 19.71 11.26
C GLY A 65 -4.48 18.19 11.29
N SER A 66 -5.51 17.61 10.67
CA SER A 66 -5.71 16.16 10.59
C SER A 66 -4.72 15.51 9.64
N VAL A 67 -4.48 14.21 9.84
CA VAL A 67 -3.70 13.39 8.91
C VAL A 67 -4.63 12.82 7.83
N LEU A 68 -4.25 12.96 6.56
CA LEU A 68 -4.92 12.30 5.44
C LEU A 68 -4.11 11.09 4.99
N ILE A 69 -4.70 9.90 5.03
CA ILE A 69 -4.15 8.67 4.47
C ILE A 69 -4.86 8.41 3.13
N GLU A 70 -4.13 8.43 2.04
CA GLU A 70 -4.62 8.18 0.68
C GLU A 70 -4.32 6.73 0.28
N LEU A 71 -5.37 5.92 0.07
CA LEU A 71 -5.28 4.52 -0.33
C LEU A 71 -5.60 4.31 -1.82
N SER A 72 -6.10 5.32 -2.52
CA SER A 72 -6.43 5.22 -3.94
C SER A 72 -5.23 5.58 -4.82
N THR A 73 -5.13 4.95 -5.99
CA THR A 73 -4.08 5.21 -7.00
C THR A 73 -4.54 6.20 -8.06
N GLY A 74 -3.60 6.91 -8.68
CA GLY A 74 -3.85 7.75 -9.86
C GLY A 74 -4.54 9.07 -9.56
N LEU A 75 -4.56 9.50 -8.29
CA LEU A 75 -5.17 10.75 -7.86
C LEU A 75 -4.14 11.88 -7.75
N ALA A 76 -4.62 13.11 -7.80
CA ALA A 76 -3.78 14.31 -7.70
C ALA A 76 -2.96 14.37 -6.39
N THR A 77 -3.41 13.67 -5.35
CA THR A 77 -2.70 13.52 -4.06
C THR A 77 -1.28 12.99 -4.21
N GLU A 78 -0.99 12.17 -5.23
CA GLU A 78 0.35 11.61 -5.45
C GLU A 78 1.44 12.67 -5.66
N LYS A 79 1.05 13.86 -6.15
CA LYS A 79 1.95 14.99 -6.47
C LYS A 79 1.65 16.24 -5.66
N LEU A 80 0.74 16.15 -4.69
CA LEU A 80 0.25 17.31 -3.95
C LEU A 80 1.18 17.65 -2.78
N GLU A 81 1.56 18.92 -2.67
CA GLU A 81 2.14 19.48 -1.46
C GLU A 81 1.04 19.98 -0.52
N THR A 82 1.20 19.74 0.78
CA THR A 82 0.16 19.99 1.78
C THR A 82 0.71 20.63 3.04
N ALA A 83 -0.10 21.46 3.71
CA ALA A 83 0.25 22.12 4.98
C ALA A 83 -0.11 21.25 6.22
N PHE A 84 -0.46 19.99 6.00
CA PHE A 84 -0.82 18.98 7.00
C PHE A 84 -0.21 17.64 6.56
N PRO A 85 -0.16 16.61 7.43
CA PRO A 85 0.43 15.33 7.03
C PRO A 85 -0.47 14.59 6.05
N LEU A 86 0.05 14.31 4.85
CA LEU A 86 -0.57 13.48 3.83
C LEU A 86 0.28 12.22 3.65
N VAL A 87 -0.29 11.04 3.84
CA VAL A 87 0.37 9.73 3.67
C VAL A 87 -0.19 9.04 2.42
N ILE A 88 0.63 8.91 1.37
CA ILE A 88 0.30 8.20 0.14
C ILE A 88 0.61 6.71 0.33
N CYS A 89 -0.41 5.86 0.32
CA CYS A 89 -0.30 4.44 0.61
C CYS A 89 -1.29 3.57 -0.19
N PRO A 90 -1.17 3.51 -1.53
CA PRO A 90 -2.05 2.69 -2.36
C PRO A 90 -1.88 1.17 -2.16
N ASN A 91 -0.71 0.75 -1.68
CA ASN A 91 -0.45 -0.63 -1.27
C ASN A 91 -0.28 -0.64 0.24
N THR A 92 -1.02 -1.48 0.96
CA THR A 92 -0.95 -1.57 2.43
C THR A 92 -0.35 -2.89 2.90
N SER A 93 0.20 -3.73 2.02
CA SER A 93 0.93 -4.92 2.43
C SER A 93 2.29 -4.53 3.03
N ILE A 94 2.32 -4.26 4.33
CA ILE A 94 3.50 -3.72 5.02
C ILE A 94 4.75 -4.59 4.84
N LEU A 95 4.60 -5.92 4.87
CA LEU A 95 5.74 -6.82 4.65
C LEU A 95 6.31 -6.68 3.23
N LEU A 96 5.45 -6.65 2.21
CA LEU A 96 5.85 -6.42 0.82
C LEU A 96 6.49 -5.04 0.64
N LEU A 97 5.96 -4.00 1.29
CA LEU A 97 6.53 -2.65 1.27
C LEU A 97 7.92 -2.59 1.88
N LYS A 98 8.18 -3.32 2.97
CA LYS A 98 9.53 -3.44 3.54
C LYS A 98 10.50 -4.12 2.58
N THR A 99 10.05 -5.16 1.87
CA THR A 99 10.86 -5.80 0.82
C THR A 99 11.14 -4.84 -0.34
N LEU A 100 10.14 -4.06 -0.77
CA LEU A 100 10.31 -3.01 -1.79
C LEU A 100 11.34 -1.98 -1.33
N PHE A 101 11.24 -1.49 -0.10
CA PHE A 101 12.18 -0.53 0.47
C PHE A 101 13.60 -1.09 0.52
N MET A 102 13.77 -2.32 1.00
CA MET A 102 15.08 -2.99 1.03
C MET A 102 15.72 -3.05 -0.37
N LEU A 103 14.95 -3.45 -1.38
CA LEU A 103 15.44 -3.52 -2.75
C LEU A 103 15.67 -2.13 -3.35
N GLN A 104 14.86 -1.14 -3.02
CA GLN A 104 15.09 0.24 -3.46
C GLN A 104 16.44 0.78 -2.97
N GLN A 105 16.78 0.49 -1.71
CA GLN A 105 18.04 0.95 -1.12
C GLN A 105 19.25 0.20 -1.67
N PHE A 106 19.16 -1.13 -1.83
CA PHE A 106 20.33 -1.97 -2.07
C PHE A 106 20.32 -2.75 -3.40
N GLY A 107 19.24 -2.70 -4.16
CA GLY A 107 19.05 -3.48 -5.39
C GLY A 107 20.08 -3.16 -6.47
N HIS A 108 20.56 -1.92 -6.52
CA HIS A 108 21.58 -1.49 -7.47
C HIS A 108 22.91 -2.26 -7.34
N ASN A 109 23.20 -2.85 -6.17
CA ASN A 109 24.37 -3.69 -5.96
C ASN A 109 24.34 -4.98 -6.79
N PHE A 110 23.17 -5.35 -7.33
CA PHE A 110 23.00 -6.57 -8.13
C PHE A 110 22.95 -6.33 -9.65
N LYS A 111 23.12 -5.09 -10.12
CA LYS A 111 22.88 -4.70 -11.52
C LYS A 111 23.65 -5.50 -12.58
N ASP A 112 24.81 -6.07 -12.22
CA ASP A 112 25.71 -6.77 -13.13
C ASP A 112 25.48 -8.31 -13.14
N TYR A 113 24.47 -8.80 -12.41
CA TYR A 113 24.11 -10.21 -12.35
C TYR A 113 22.99 -10.58 -13.33
N GLU A 114 22.80 -11.89 -13.54
CA GLU A 114 21.64 -12.39 -14.28
C GLU A 114 20.40 -12.31 -13.38
N ILE A 115 19.49 -11.39 -13.69
CA ILE A 115 18.25 -11.18 -12.94
C ILE A 115 17.04 -11.56 -13.79
N SER A 116 16.12 -12.32 -13.18
CA SER A 116 14.78 -12.56 -13.70
C SER A 116 13.74 -12.14 -12.68
N ILE A 117 12.65 -11.53 -13.17
CA ILE A 117 11.54 -11.07 -12.35
C ILE A 117 10.27 -11.63 -12.95
N MET A 118 9.47 -12.24 -12.09
CA MET A 118 8.20 -12.84 -12.43
C MET A 118 7.14 -12.37 -11.45
N GLU A 119 5.94 -12.09 -11.94
CA GLU A 119 4.80 -11.74 -11.11
C GLU A 119 3.56 -12.51 -11.51
N SER A 120 2.63 -12.66 -10.56
CA SER A 120 1.35 -13.28 -10.84
C SER A 120 0.18 -12.63 -10.11
N HIS A 121 -0.91 -12.47 -10.84
CA HIS A 121 -2.21 -11.96 -10.42
C HIS A 121 -3.33 -12.68 -11.19
N GLN A 122 -4.58 -12.47 -10.78
CA GLN A 122 -5.75 -12.96 -11.50
C GLN A 122 -5.77 -12.47 -12.97
N SER A 123 -6.32 -13.28 -13.88
CA SER A 123 -6.37 -13.00 -15.32
C SER A 123 -7.10 -11.71 -15.69
N SER A 124 -8.06 -11.30 -14.86
CA SER A 124 -8.84 -10.07 -15.04
C SER A 124 -8.07 -8.78 -14.71
N LYS A 125 -6.87 -8.87 -14.13
CA LYS A 125 -6.03 -7.70 -13.87
C LYS A 125 -5.30 -7.27 -15.14
N THR A 126 -5.77 -6.18 -15.74
CA THR A 126 -5.22 -5.57 -16.95
C THR A 126 -4.30 -4.37 -16.67
N THR A 127 -4.25 -3.90 -15.42
CA THR A 127 -3.36 -2.80 -15.03
C THR A 127 -1.91 -3.27 -14.94
N GLU A 128 -0.99 -2.32 -15.14
CA GLU A 128 0.45 -2.57 -15.03
C GLU A 128 0.82 -3.19 -13.67
N PRO A 129 1.79 -4.12 -13.63
CA PRO A 129 2.24 -4.75 -12.40
C PRO A 129 3.18 -3.81 -11.62
N GLY A 130 2.65 -2.71 -11.09
CA GLY A 130 3.44 -1.62 -10.50
C GLY A 130 4.48 -2.06 -9.46
N THR A 131 4.14 -3.04 -8.60
CA THR A 131 5.11 -3.62 -7.64
C THR A 131 6.27 -4.32 -8.34
N ALA A 132 6.01 -5.10 -9.39
CA ALA A 132 7.05 -5.79 -10.15
C ALA A 132 7.94 -4.80 -10.90
N TYR A 133 7.35 -3.74 -11.45
CA TYR A 133 8.10 -2.64 -12.08
C TYR A 133 8.97 -1.88 -11.07
N HIS A 134 8.51 -1.72 -9.83
CA HIS A 134 9.32 -1.15 -8.77
C HIS A 134 10.53 -2.04 -8.44
N PHE A 135 10.36 -3.37 -8.38
CA PHE A 135 11.49 -4.30 -8.26
C PHE A 135 12.44 -4.19 -9.45
N ALA A 136 11.91 -4.16 -10.67
CA ALA A 136 12.69 -4.05 -11.89
C ALA A 136 13.54 -2.76 -11.92
N ASN A 137 12.94 -1.61 -11.59
CA ASN A 137 13.66 -0.35 -11.46
C ASN A 137 14.79 -0.41 -10.43
N SER A 138 14.49 -0.96 -9.25
CA SER A 138 15.47 -1.07 -8.15
C SER A 138 16.66 -1.96 -8.51
N LEU A 139 16.42 -2.98 -9.35
CA LEU A 139 17.41 -3.96 -9.81
C LEU A 139 17.97 -3.65 -11.20
N HIS A 140 17.62 -2.50 -11.80
CA HIS A 140 18.05 -2.11 -13.15
C HIS A 140 17.67 -3.12 -14.25
N VAL A 141 16.52 -3.78 -14.10
CA VAL A 141 15.95 -4.70 -15.09
C VAL A 141 14.92 -3.94 -15.95
N PRO A 142 15.02 -3.98 -17.29
CA PRO A 142 13.99 -3.44 -18.18
C PRO A 142 12.60 -4.05 -17.92
N HIS A 143 11.54 -3.24 -17.99
CA HIS A 143 10.17 -3.68 -17.66
C HIS A 143 9.68 -4.79 -18.60
N GLU A 144 10.15 -4.81 -19.84
CA GLU A 144 9.82 -5.81 -20.86
C GLU A 144 10.33 -7.22 -20.49
N ARG A 145 11.30 -7.30 -19.57
CA ARG A 145 11.83 -8.57 -19.04
C ARG A 145 11.04 -9.11 -17.86
N VAL A 146 10.05 -8.36 -17.35
CA VAL A 146 9.17 -8.83 -16.27
C VAL A 146 8.14 -9.80 -16.84
N ILE A 147 8.14 -11.04 -16.35
CA ILE A 147 7.23 -12.09 -16.83
C ILE A 147 5.93 -12.08 -16.01
N SER A 148 4.81 -11.90 -16.70
CA SER A 148 3.47 -11.92 -16.11
C SER A 148 2.82 -13.30 -16.25
N ILE A 149 2.52 -13.97 -15.14
CA ILE A 149 1.78 -15.24 -15.14
C ILE A 149 0.30 -14.99 -14.83
N ARG A 150 -0.58 -15.40 -15.75
CA ARG A 150 -2.05 -15.32 -15.63
C ARG A 150 -2.79 -16.66 -15.74
N ASP A 151 -2.12 -17.71 -16.22
CA ASP A 151 -2.72 -19.03 -16.38
C ASP A 151 -2.95 -19.70 -15.02
N ALA A 152 -4.22 -19.99 -14.69
CA ALA A 152 -4.62 -20.51 -13.38
C ALA A 152 -3.97 -21.87 -13.03
N LYS A 153 -3.72 -22.72 -14.04
CA LYS A 153 -3.04 -24.02 -13.80
C LYS A 153 -1.58 -23.78 -13.40
N THR A 154 -0.87 -22.92 -14.13
CA THR A 154 0.49 -22.51 -13.81
C THR A 154 0.55 -21.85 -12.42
N GLN A 155 -0.42 -21.00 -12.10
CA GLN A 155 -0.54 -20.37 -10.79
C GLN A 155 -0.69 -21.38 -9.66
N ALA A 156 -1.60 -22.34 -9.81
CA ALA A 156 -1.85 -23.35 -8.79
C ALA A 156 -0.68 -24.32 -8.62
N TYR A 157 -0.13 -24.84 -9.73
CA TYR A 157 0.75 -26.01 -9.69
C TYR A 157 2.24 -25.68 -9.84
N LYS A 158 2.62 -24.57 -10.50
CA LYS A 158 4.04 -24.22 -10.68
C LYS A 158 4.54 -23.21 -9.66
N ILE A 159 3.72 -22.23 -9.31
CA ILE A 159 4.08 -21.18 -8.32
C ILE A 159 3.35 -21.33 -6.97
N ASN A 160 2.58 -22.40 -6.81
CA ASN A 160 1.93 -22.81 -5.55
C ASN A 160 1.03 -21.72 -4.94
N ILE A 161 0.14 -21.12 -5.75
CA ILE A 161 -0.96 -20.31 -5.25
C ILE A 161 -2.11 -21.22 -4.82
N PRO A 162 -2.58 -21.16 -3.56
CA PRO A 162 -3.72 -21.96 -3.15
C PRO A 162 -4.96 -21.66 -4.01
N VAL A 163 -5.71 -22.69 -4.38
CA VAL A 163 -6.89 -22.57 -5.26
C VAL A 163 -7.89 -21.52 -4.75
N ALA A 164 -8.09 -21.46 -3.42
CA ALA A 164 -8.96 -20.48 -2.76
C ALA A 164 -8.55 -19.01 -2.96
N HIS A 165 -7.31 -18.76 -3.38
CA HIS A 165 -6.74 -17.42 -3.54
C HIS A 165 -6.39 -17.05 -4.99
N LEU A 166 -6.66 -17.91 -5.98
CA LEU A 166 -6.33 -17.64 -7.40
C LEU A 166 -6.96 -16.35 -7.95
N GLU A 167 -8.13 -15.97 -7.43
CA GLU A 167 -8.84 -14.74 -7.83
C GLU A 167 -8.37 -13.50 -7.06
N LYS A 168 -7.56 -13.69 -6.00
CA LYS A 168 -7.19 -12.66 -5.03
C LYS A 168 -5.80 -12.94 -4.45
N HIS A 169 -4.79 -12.88 -5.31
CA HIS A 169 -3.39 -12.92 -4.91
C HIS A 169 -2.57 -11.84 -5.58
N ALA A 170 -1.43 -11.53 -4.96
CA ALA A 170 -0.30 -10.90 -5.61
C ALA A 170 0.94 -11.72 -5.28
N TYR A 171 1.61 -12.23 -6.30
CA TYR A 171 2.84 -13.00 -6.17
C TYR A 171 3.95 -12.33 -6.95
N HIS A 172 5.16 -12.33 -6.40
CA HIS A 172 6.35 -11.91 -7.12
C HIS A 172 7.52 -12.83 -6.77
N GLN A 173 8.37 -13.10 -7.74
CA GLN A 173 9.63 -13.81 -7.58
C GLN A 173 10.73 -13.02 -8.28
N ILE A 174 11.85 -12.85 -7.58
CA ILE A 174 13.09 -12.32 -8.11
C ILE A 174 14.11 -13.44 -7.97
N VAL A 175 14.80 -13.76 -9.07
CA VAL A 175 15.93 -14.69 -9.07
C VAL A 175 17.15 -13.95 -9.58
N ILE A 176 18.23 -13.97 -8.80
CA ILE A 176 19.53 -13.37 -9.12
C ILE A 176 20.56 -14.51 -9.17
N LYS A 177 21.34 -14.60 -10.24
CA LYS A 177 22.31 -15.69 -10.45
C LYS A 177 23.70 -15.19 -10.75
N ASP A 178 24.69 -15.95 -10.27
CA ASP A 178 26.09 -15.90 -10.69
C ASP A 178 26.67 -17.31 -10.76
N LYS A 179 26.82 -17.85 -11.97
CA LYS A 179 27.33 -19.22 -12.20
C LYS A 179 26.57 -20.28 -11.39
N ASN A 180 27.12 -20.70 -10.26
CA ASN A 180 26.57 -21.75 -9.40
C ASN A 180 25.76 -21.18 -8.22
N ASP A 181 25.78 -19.87 -8.02
CA ASP A 181 25.08 -19.20 -6.93
C ASP A 181 23.72 -18.69 -7.40
N GLU A 182 22.68 -18.91 -6.57
CA GLU A 182 21.32 -18.43 -6.81
C GLU A 182 20.74 -17.80 -5.55
N ILE A 183 20.22 -16.58 -5.68
CA ILE A 183 19.38 -15.92 -4.68
C ILE A 183 17.96 -15.87 -5.20
N LYS A 184 17.01 -16.31 -4.36
CA LYS A 184 15.57 -16.25 -4.65
C LYS A 184 14.83 -15.47 -3.58
N ILE A 185 14.11 -14.44 -4.01
CA ILE A 185 13.22 -13.65 -3.14
C ILE A 185 11.80 -13.83 -3.64
N GLU A 186 10.92 -14.33 -2.77
CA GLU A 186 9.50 -14.53 -3.07
C GLU A 186 8.62 -13.68 -2.16
N THR A 187 7.58 -13.07 -2.74
CA THR A 187 6.53 -12.38 -1.98
C THR A 187 5.17 -12.95 -2.35
N LYS A 188 4.32 -13.17 -1.35
CA LYS A 188 2.97 -13.69 -1.50
C LYS A 188 2.00 -12.87 -0.65
N VAL A 189 1.03 -12.26 -1.29
CA VAL A 189 -0.12 -11.63 -0.63
C VAL A 189 -1.35 -12.42 -1.03
N LEU A 190 -2.00 -13.05 -0.06
CA LEU A 190 -3.18 -13.89 -0.27
C LEU A 190 -4.38 -13.23 0.39
N GLY A 191 -5.46 -13.03 -0.38
CA GLY A 191 -6.68 -12.40 0.11
C GLY A 191 -6.53 -10.91 0.46
N HIS A 192 -7.48 -10.40 1.25
CA HIS A 192 -7.57 -8.98 1.59
C HIS A 192 -7.09 -8.64 3.01
N ASP A 193 -6.82 -9.63 3.86
CA ASP A 193 -6.51 -9.41 5.29
C ASP A 193 -5.19 -8.66 5.48
N SER A 194 -4.23 -8.86 4.58
CA SER A 194 -3.00 -8.07 4.57
C SER A 194 -3.29 -6.57 4.38
N TYR A 195 -4.36 -6.20 3.67
CA TYR A 195 -4.67 -4.82 3.40
C TYR A 195 -5.28 -4.12 4.61
N SER A 196 -6.26 -4.75 5.26
CA SER A 196 -6.87 -4.20 6.48
C SER A 196 -5.85 -4.10 7.62
N ASN A 197 -5.05 -5.15 7.85
CA ASN A 197 -3.98 -5.12 8.85
C ASN A 197 -2.94 -4.04 8.58
N GLY A 198 -2.63 -3.78 7.31
CA GLY A 198 -1.77 -2.68 6.91
C GLY A 198 -2.34 -1.30 7.22
N VAL A 199 -3.61 -1.08 6.86
CA VAL A 199 -4.34 0.15 7.21
C VAL A 199 -4.31 0.37 8.73
N LYS A 200 -4.57 -0.67 9.52
CA LYS A 200 -4.46 -0.62 11.00
C LYS A 200 -3.11 -0.09 11.46
N LYS A 201 -2.01 -0.66 10.95
CA LYS A 201 -0.64 -0.26 11.31
C LYS A 201 -0.36 1.20 10.96
N ILE A 202 -0.79 1.65 9.78
CA ILE A 202 -0.58 3.04 9.34
C ILE A 202 -1.38 4.01 10.21
N ILE A 203 -2.62 3.67 10.55
CA ILE A 203 -3.42 4.45 11.51
C ILE A 203 -2.68 4.53 12.85
N GLU A 204 -2.22 3.41 13.40
CA GLU A 204 -1.45 3.39 14.65
C GLU A 204 -0.19 4.27 14.61
N VAL A 205 0.55 4.25 13.50
CA VAL A 205 1.71 5.12 13.28
C VAL A 205 1.30 6.59 13.33
N CYS A 206 0.23 6.96 12.63
CA CYS A 206 -0.27 8.34 12.60
C CYS A 206 -0.82 8.80 13.96
N LEU A 207 -1.28 7.88 14.81
CA LEU A 207 -1.76 8.19 16.15
C LEU A 207 -0.63 8.40 17.16
N LYS A 208 0.41 7.55 17.07
CA LYS A 208 1.54 7.49 18.00
C LYS A 208 2.61 8.53 17.68
N ASN A 209 2.72 8.94 16.41
CA ASN A 209 3.79 9.81 15.92
C ASN A 209 3.23 11.12 15.35
N LYS A 210 3.92 12.22 15.62
CA LYS A 210 3.63 13.51 14.99
C LYS A 210 4.38 13.60 13.66
N LEU A 211 3.72 13.25 12.58
CA LEU A 211 4.27 13.40 11.23
C LEU A 211 4.45 14.87 10.87
N ALA A 212 5.47 15.18 10.06
CA ALA A 212 5.67 16.53 9.54
C ALA A 212 4.52 16.92 8.60
N ASN A 213 4.20 18.22 8.57
CA ASN A 213 3.16 18.79 7.72
C ASN A 213 3.63 18.88 6.26
N LYS A 214 3.63 17.73 5.58
CA LYS A 214 3.98 17.57 4.18
C LYS A 214 3.43 16.24 3.67
N ARG A 215 3.62 16.00 2.37
CA ARG A 215 3.41 14.69 1.76
C ARG A 215 4.50 13.72 2.20
N HIS A 216 4.08 12.53 2.61
CA HIS A 216 4.88 11.34 2.88
C HIS A 216 4.34 10.20 2.02
N THR A 217 5.20 9.28 1.62
CA THR A 217 4.81 7.97 1.11
C THR A 217 4.82 6.94 2.24
N VAL A 218 4.16 5.80 2.05
CA VAL A 218 4.29 4.67 2.99
C VAL A 218 5.74 4.17 3.10
N LEU A 219 6.55 4.31 2.03
CA LEU A 219 7.97 3.95 2.08
C LEU A 219 8.78 4.93 2.93
N ASP A 220 8.39 6.21 2.97
CA ASP A 220 9.01 7.19 3.88
C ASP A 220 8.76 6.78 5.35
N LEU A 221 7.58 6.25 5.66
CA LEU A 221 7.29 5.74 7.01
C LEU A 221 8.10 4.49 7.36
N VAL A 222 8.41 3.64 6.37
CA VAL A 222 9.33 2.49 6.54
C VAL A 222 10.75 3.00 6.80
N ASP A 223 11.23 3.96 6.01
CA ASP A 223 12.56 4.58 6.15
C ASP A 223 12.76 5.22 7.53
N MET A 224 11.73 5.91 8.04
CA MET A 224 11.72 6.49 9.39
C MET A 224 11.66 5.43 10.52
N GLY A 225 11.57 4.14 10.20
CA GLY A 225 11.47 3.06 11.18
C GLY A 225 10.13 3.03 11.92
N LEU A 226 9.07 3.63 11.35
CA LEU A 226 7.76 3.73 11.99
C LEU A 226 6.84 2.53 11.67
N LEU A 227 7.06 1.86 10.53
CA LEU A 227 6.29 0.70 10.06
C LEU A 227 7.07 -0.61 10.14
#